data_AF-T1BAW3-F1
#
_entry.id   AF-T1BAW3-F1
#
_cell.length_a   1.000
_cell.length_b   1.000
_cell.length_c   1.000
_cell.angle_alpha   90.00
_cell.angle_beta   90.00
_cell.angle_gamma   90.00
#
_symmetry.space_group_name_H-M   'P 1'
#
loop_
_entity.id
_entity.type
_entity.pdbx_description
1 polymer ?
#
loop_
_entity_poly.entity_id
_entity_poly.type
_entity_poly.pdbx_seq_one_letter_code
_entity_poly.pdbx_strand_id
1 'polypeptide(L)' 'MEDFRKFLLKELAIQLRNRGFVFAEPDLDGISAFDIAARREEDKFLIKILYNIETMRDEGARDLMNVSKILGCV' A
#
# COMPACT_ATOMS: atom_id res chain seq x y z
N MET A 1 14.96 4.00 -12.68
CA MET A 1 13.61 4.61 -12.64
C MET A 1 12.67 3.77 -11.76
N GLU A 2 12.67 2.45 -11.91
CA GLU A 2 12.04 1.47 -10.99
C GLU A 2 12.61 1.54 -9.54
N ASP A 3 13.87 1.95 -9.40
CA ASP A 3 14.58 2.09 -8.12
C ASP A 3 13.91 3.05 -7.14
N PHE A 4 13.28 4.15 -7.59
CA PHE A 4 12.77 5.13 -6.65
C PHE A 4 11.48 4.67 -5.95
N ARG A 5 10.58 4.00 -6.68
CA ARG A 5 9.39 3.38 -6.09
C ARG A 5 9.79 2.28 -5.10
N LYS A 6 10.76 1.43 -5.48
CA LYS A 6 11.34 0.40 -4.60
C LYS A 6 12.00 1.01 -3.35
N PHE A 7 12.69 2.14 -3.51
CA PHE A 7 13.23 2.90 -2.39
C PHE A 7 12.13 3.42 -1.45
N LEU A 8 11.07 4.04 -1.98
CA LEU A 8 9.94 4.51 -1.17
C LEU A 8 9.24 3.37 -0.42
N LEU A 9 9.04 2.21 -1.06
CA LEU A 9 8.48 1.02 -0.42
C LEU A 9 9.35 0.58 0.75
N LYS A 10 10.67 0.50 0.55
CA LYS A 10 11.62 0.11 1.59
C LYS A 10 11.64 1.09 2.76
N GLU A 11 11.66 2.38 2.49
CA GLU A 11 11.60 3.41 3.53
C GLU A 11 10.28 3.34 4.30
N LEU A 12 9.15 3.20 3.61
CA LEU A 12 7.85 3.04 4.25
C LEU A 12 7.78 1.79 5.14
N ALA A 13 8.29 0.65 4.66
CA ALA A 13 8.37 -0.59 5.42
C ALA A 13 9.17 -0.42 6.72
N ILE A 14 10.31 0.28 6.68
CA ILE A 14 11.11 0.62 7.86
C ILE A 14 10.30 1.49 8.82
N GLN A 15 9.65 2.53 8.31
CA GLN A 15 8.85 3.46 9.13
C GLN A 15 7.64 2.80 9.79
N LEU A 16 6.99 1.86 9.09
CA LEU A 16 5.89 1.05 9.61
C LEU A 16 6.38 0.12 10.72
N ARG A 17 7.48 -0.61 10.48
CA ARG A 17 8.09 -1.49 11.48
C ARG A 17 8.48 -0.73 12.75
N ASN A 18 9.13 0.42 12.60
CA ASN A 18 9.56 1.25 13.73
C ASN A 18 8.39 1.78 14.58
N ARG A 19 7.18 1.86 14.00
CA ARG A 19 5.96 2.28 14.69
C ARG A 19 5.12 1.11 15.21
N GLY A 20 5.64 -0.12 15.10
CA GLY A 20 4.98 -1.34 15.60
C GLY A 20 3.93 -1.92 14.67
N PHE A 21 3.90 -1.53 13.39
CA PHE A 21 3.00 -2.15 12.42
C PHE A 21 3.56 -3.49 11.93
N VAL A 22 2.68 -4.49 11.84
CA VAL A 22 2.89 -5.68 11.01
C VAL A 22 2.41 -5.34 9.60
N PHE A 23 3.16 -5.69 8.57
CA PHE A 23 2.80 -5.36 7.20
C PHE A 23 3.13 -6.50 6.24
N ALA A 24 2.45 -6.48 5.09
CA ALA A 24 2.67 -7.39 3.98
C ALA A 24 2.80 -6.58 2.67
N GLU A 25 3.75 -7.01 1.84
CA GLU A 25 3.99 -6.50 0.50
C GLU A 25 3.44 -7.55 -0.49
N PRO A 26 2.27 -7.33 -1.12
CA PRO A 26 1.79 -8.20 -2.18
C PRO A 26 2.73 -8.09 -3.39
N ASP A 27 3.58 -9.09 -3.57
CA ASP A 27 4.49 -9.22 -4.71
C ASP A 27 3.68 -9.57 -5.98
N LEU A 28 3.09 -8.55 -6.60
CA LEU A 28 2.16 -8.70 -7.72
C LEU A 28 2.54 -7.81 -8.92
N ASP A 29 3.82 -7.47 -9.11
CA ASP A 29 4.32 -6.71 -10.27
C ASP A 29 3.49 -5.44 -10.60
N GLY A 30 2.93 -4.79 -9.58
CA GLY A 30 2.12 -3.58 -9.74
C GLY A 30 0.66 -3.81 -10.19
N ILE A 31 0.21 -5.05 -10.36
CA ILE A 31 -1.18 -5.43 -10.70
C ILE A 31 -2.12 -5.29 -9.48
N SER A 32 -1.55 -5.17 -8.28
CA SER A 32 -2.32 -4.98 -7.05
C SER A 32 -2.88 -3.56 -6.89
N ALA A 33 -4.11 -3.48 -6.36
CA ALA A 33 -4.78 -2.23 -6.00
C ALA A 33 -4.06 -1.44 -4.88
N PHE A 34 -3.15 -2.08 -4.14
CA PHE A 34 -2.30 -1.48 -3.11
C PHE A 34 -0.89 -2.11 -3.16
N ASP A 35 0.10 -1.40 -2.62
CA ASP A 35 1.48 -1.90 -2.56
C ASP A 35 1.87 -2.40 -1.17
N ILE A 36 1.22 -1.93 -0.09
CA ILE A 36 1.42 -2.42 1.28
C ILE A 36 0.07 -2.54 1.99
N ALA A 37 -0.15 -3.65 2.69
CA ALA A 37 -1.16 -3.76 3.73
C ALA A 37 -0.48 -3.70 5.10
N ALA A 38 -0.90 -2.80 5.99
CA ALA A 38 -0.30 -2.61 7.30
C ALA A 38 -1.35 -2.65 8.41
N ARG A 39 -1.00 -3.22 9.56
CA ARG A 39 -1.88 -3.32 10.74
C ARG A 39 -1.12 -3.11 12.03
N ARG A 40 -1.75 -2.40 12.98
CA ARG A 40 -1.35 -2.30 14.38
C ARG A 40 -2.60 -2.21 15.24
N GLU A 41 -2.88 -3.24 16.05
CA GLU A 41 -4.12 -3.33 16.83
C GLU A 41 -5.37 -3.21 15.92
N GLU A 42 -6.14 -2.15 16.11
CA GLU A 42 -7.32 -1.79 15.31
C GLU A 42 -6.99 -0.87 14.11
N ASP A 43 -5.80 -0.25 14.09
CA ASP A 43 -5.35 0.55 12.95
C ASP A 43 -5.01 -0.37 11.78
N LYS A 44 -5.71 -0.19 10.64
CA LYS A 44 -5.49 -0.96 9.42
C LYS A 44 -5.43 -0.04 8.21
N PHE A 45 -4.40 -0.21 7.40
CA PHE A 45 -4.14 0.63 6.23
C PHE A 45 -3.86 -0.23 4.99
N LEU A 46 -4.41 0.21 3.86
CA LEU A 46 -3.98 -0.21 2.53
C LEU A 46 -3.30 0.99 1.87
N ILE A 47 -2.04 0.84 1.49
CA ILE A 47 -1.22 1.94 1.01
C ILE A 47 -0.83 1.67 -0.43
N LYS A 48 -1.17 2.61 -1.33
CA LYS A 48 -0.69 2.66 -2.71
C LYS A 48 0.32 3.79 -2.84
N ILE A 49 1.50 3.48 -3.34
CA ILE A 49 2.53 4.47 -3.63
C ILE A 49 2.38 4.89 -5.09
N LEU A 50 2.08 6.16 -5.29
CA LEU A 50 2.03 6.80 -6.60
C LEU A 50 3.33 7.58 -6.81
N TYR A 51 3.99 7.37 -7.95
CA TYR A 51 5.22 8.09 -8.28
C TYR A 51 5.16 8.63 -9.71
N ASN A 52 5.50 9.91 -9.89
CA ASN A 52 5.43 10.66 -11.16
C ASN A 52 3.97 10.96 -11.62
N ILE A 53 3.70 11.02 -12.94
CA ILE A 53 2.36 11.26 -13.53
C ILE A 53 1.43 10.02 -13.39
N GLU A 54 1.85 9.01 -12.63
CA GLU A 54 1.00 7.86 -12.32
C GLU A 54 -0.17 8.30 -11.44
N THR A 55 -1.27 8.64 -12.09
CA THR A 55 -2.56 8.80 -11.43
C THR A 55 -3.18 7.42 -11.25
N MET A 56 -3.80 7.21 -10.10
CA MET A 56 -4.60 6.01 -9.87
C MET A 56 -5.78 5.99 -10.86
N ARG A 57 -5.89 4.93 -11.66
CA ARG A 57 -7.03 4.74 -12.55
C ARG A 57 -8.29 4.47 -11.74
N ASP A 58 -9.45 4.91 -12.22
CA ASP A 58 -10.75 4.75 -11.55
C ASP A 58 -11.04 3.29 -11.13
N GLU A 59 -10.65 2.34 -11.97
CA GLU A 59 -10.78 0.90 -11.70
C GLU A 59 -9.99 0.49 -10.46
N GLY A 60 -8.69 0.85 -10.40
CA GLY A 60 -7.85 0.59 -9.24
C GLY A 60 -8.31 1.32 -7.99
N ALA A 61 -8.92 2.51 -8.13
CA ALA A 61 -9.55 3.23 -7.03
C ALA A 61 -10.77 2.52 -6.45
N ARG A 62 -11.65 2.02 -7.32
CA ARG A 62 -12.80 1.22 -6.88
C ARG A 62 -12.35 -0.07 -6.21
N ASP A 63 -11.35 -0.74 -6.76
CA ASP A 63 -10.81 -1.97 -6.18
C ASP A 63 -10.20 -1.71 -4.79
N LEU A 64 -9.40 -0.66 -4.64
CA LEU A 64 -8.84 -0.28 -3.34
C LEU A 64 -9.96 0.02 -2.32
N MET A 65 -10.97 0.79 -2.71
CA MET A 65 -12.13 1.08 -1.86
C MET A 65 -12.90 -0.18 -1.44
N ASN A 66 -13.09 -1.12 -2.37
CA ASN A 66 -13.80 -2.36 -2.10
C ASN A 66 -13.02 -3.24 -1.12
N VAL A 67 -11.70 -3.40 -1.34
CA VAL A 67 -10.84 -4.16 -0.44
C VAL A 67 -10.77 -3.50 0.95
N SER A 68 -10.72 -2.17 1.02
CA SER A 68 -10.73 -1.43 2.28
C SER A 68 -11.96 -1.74 3.12
N LYS A 69 -13.15 -1.77 2.51
CA LYS A 69 -14.41 -2.11 3.19
C LYS A 69 -14.42 -3.54 3.72
N ILE A 70 -13.90 -4.49 2.94
CA ILE A 70 -13.84 -5.91 3.34
C ILE A 70 -12.91 -6.09 4.55
N LEU A 71 -11.76 -5.42 4.55
CA LEU A 71 -10.75 -5.57 5.59
C LEU A 71 -11.00 -4.67 6.81
N GLY A 72 -11.93 -3.71 6.69
CA GLY A 72 -12.20 -2.69 7.70
C GLY A 72 -11.03 -1.72 7.86
N CYS A 73 -10.38 -1.35 6.76
CA CYS A 73 -9.35 -0.32 6.72
C CYS A 73 -9.99 1.05 6.53
N VAL A 74 -9.37 2.08 7.12
CA VAL A 74 -9.78 3.49 6.98
C VAL A 74 -9.24 4.07 5.69
#